data_AF-A0A4P7BID7-F1
#
_entry.id   AF-A0A4P7BID7-F1
#
_cell.length_a   1.000
_cell.length_b   1.000
_cell.length_c   1.000
_cell.angle_alpha   90.00
_cell.angle_beta   90.00
_cell.angle_gamma   90.00
#
_symmetry.space_group_name_H-M   'P 1'
#
loop_
_entity.id
_entity.type
_entity.pdbx_description
1 polymer ?
#
loop_
_entity_poly.entity_id
_entity_poly.type
_entity_poly.pdbx_seq_one_letter_code
_entity_poly.pdbx_strand_id
1 'polypeptide(L)'
;MQVQHQLPKDIFFPEIDEATRQMIDATDAQARRADKVPAPMPFNAEAIRTLPPAARAAFRYIWEREQRRYEEYMLNNRSAAN
;
A
#
# COMPACT_ATOMS: atom_id res chain seq x y z
N MET A 1 6.63 -10.55 -16.05
CA MET A 1 6.82 -9.32 -15.27
C MET A 1 7.21 -9.73 -13.85
N GLN A 2 8.28 -9.16 -13.29
CA GLN A 2 8.72 -9.50 -11.94
C GLN A 2 7.92 -8.69 -10.93
N VAL A 3 7.28 -9.39 -9.99
CA VAL A 3 6.47 -8.78 -8.93
C VAL A 3 7.37 -8.43 -7.75
N GLN A 4 7.26 -7.19 -7.26
CA GLN A 4 8.04 -6.67 -6.14
C GLN A 4 7.13 -6.42 -4.94
N HIS A 5 7.74 -6.55 -3.76
CA HIS A 5 7.08 -6.36 -2.46
C HIS A 5 7.75 -5.24 -1.65
N GLN A 6 8.80 -4.60 -2.17
CA GLN A 6 9.50 -3.50 -1.51
C GLN A 6 9.61 -2.33 -2.49
N LEU A 7 9.36 -1.11 -2.01
CA LEU A 7 9.49 0.10 -2.82
C LEU A 7 10.91 0.20 -3.41
N PRO A 8 11.05 0.41 -4.73
CA PRO A 8 12.36 0.56 -5.35
C PRO A 8 13.03 1.86 -4.89
N LYS A 9 14.31 1.77 -4.50
CA LYS A 9 15.08 2.92 -3.99
C LYS A 9 15.44 3.93 -5.08
N ASP A 10 15.40 3.50 -6.33
CA ASP A 10 15.71 4.28 -7.53
C ASP A 10 14.51 5.08 -8.06
N ILE A 11 13.31 4.88 -7.51
CA ILE A 11 12.09 5.62 -7.91
C ILE A 11 11.82 6.75 -6.91
N PHE A 12 11.63 7.96 -7.43
CA PHE A 12 11.18 9.08 -6.62
C PHE A 12 9.67 9.02 -6.35
N PHE A 13 9.33 8.96 -5.07
CA PHE A 13 7.95 9.03 -4.57
C PHE A 13 7.74 10.35 -3.82
N PRO A 14 7.01 11.32 -4.40
CA PRO A 14 6.73 12.57 -3.72
C PRO A 14 5.76 12.37 -2.55
N GLU A 15 5.64 13.41 -1.72
CA GLU A 15 4.61 13.48 -0.71
C GLU A 15 3.21 13.52 -1.35
N ILE A 16 2.26 12.88 -0.68
CA ILE A 16 0.87 12.87 -1.11
C ILE A 16 0.18 14.16 -0.66
N ASP A 17 -0.64 14.74 -1.54
CA ASP A 17 -1.48 15.87 -1.15
C ASP A 17 -2.64 15.41 -0.25
N GLU A 18 -3.07 16.29 0.63
CA GLU A 18 -4.06 15.97 1.66
C GLU A 18 -5.43 15.62 1.05
N ALA A 19 -5.82 16.21 -0.08
CA ALA A 19 -7.09 15.91 -0.73
C ALA A 19 -7.10 14.48 -1.31
N THR A 20 -6.04 14.09 -2.00
CA THR A 20 -5.87 12.73 -2.51
C THR A 20 -5.79 11.72 -1.38
N ARG A 21 -5.11 12.05 -0.28
CA ARG A 21 -5.05 11.21 0.91
C ARG A 21 -6.45 10.94 1.49
N GLN A 22 -7.24 11.99 1.70
CA GLN A 22 -8.60 11.88 2.23
C GLN A 22 -9.52 11.07 1.31
N MET A 23 -9.39 11.26 -0.01
CA MET A 23 -10.15 10.48 -1.00
C MET A 23 -9.79 8.98 -0.93
N ILE A 24 -8.51 8.65 -0.82
CA ILE A 24 -8.04 7.26 -0.70
C ILE A 24 -8.56 6.62 0.60
N ASP A 25 -8.53 7.36 1.72
CA ASP A 25 -9.01 6.86 3.01
C ASP A 25 -10.53 6.64 3.02
N ALA A 26 -11.29 7.54 2.39
CA ALA A 26 -12.74 7.36 2.23
C ALA A 26 -13.09 6.13 1.38
N THR A 27 -12.36 5.92 0.28
CA THR A 27 -12.55 4.77 -0.62
C THR A 27 -12.20 3.45 0.09
N ASP A 28 -11.13 3.45 0.87
CA ASP A 28 -10.71 2.27 1.63
C ASP A 28 -11.70 1.89 2.73
N ALA A 29 -12.23 2.87 3.46
CA ALA A 29 -13.26 2.64 4.48
C ALA A 29 -14.50 1.94 3.91
N GLN A 30 -14.84 2.21 2.65
CA GLN A 30 -15.91 1.53 1.93
C GLN A 30 -15.52 0.09 1.54
N ALA A 31 -14.28 -0.14 1.09
CA ALA A 31 -13.79 -1.45 0.68
C ALA A 31 -13.60 -2.44 1.85
N ARG A 32 -13.27 -1.94 3.05
CA ARG A 32 -13.02 -2.74 4.26
C ARG A 32 -14.22 -3.52 4.78
N ARG A 33 -15.43 -3.31 4.26
CA ARG A 33 -16.62 -4.09 4.63
C ARG A 33 -16.57 -5.54 4.14
N ALA A 34 -15.63 -5.89 3.26
CA ALA A 34 -15.35 -7.26 2.89
C ALA A 34 -14.24 -7.82 3.77
N ASP A 35 -14.54 -8.82 4.62
CA ASP A 35 -13.60 -9.55 5.48
C ASP A 35 -12.51 -10.26 4.68
N LYS A 36 -11.50 -9.50 4.24
CA LYS A 36 -10.32 -10.03 3.57
C LYS A 36 -9.15 -10.06 4.55
N VAL A 37 -8.54 -11.23 4.66
CA VAL A 37 -7.26 -11.43 5.32
C VAL A 37 -6.22 -10.50 4.67
N PRO A 38 -5.52 -9.65 5.44
CA PRO A 38 -4.47 -8.80 4.90
C PRO A 38 -3.35 -9.64 4.26
N ALA A 39 -2.85 -9.18 3.11
CA ALA A 39 -1.74 -9.81 2.40
C ALA A 39 -0.76 -8.73 1.91
N PRO A 40 0.54 -9.05 1.72
CA PRO A 40 1.49 -8.10 1.16
C PRO A 40 1.01 -7.64 -0.21
N MET A 41 1.06 -6.32 -0.48
CA MET A 41 0.62 -5.77 -1.76
C MET A 41 1.72 -5.96 -2.82
N PRO A 42 1.52 -6.83 -3.83
CA PRO A 42 2.46 -6.99 -4.93
C PRO A 42 2.33 -5.85 -5.93
N PHE A 43 3.43 -5.45 -6.56
CA PHE A 43 3.39 -4.47 -7.65
C PHE A 43 4.48 -4.68 -8.70
N ASN A 44 4.33 -4.01 -9.84
CA ASN A 44 5.35 -3.97 -10.90
C ASN A 44 6.06 -2.61 -10.88
N ALA A 45 7.36 -2.61 -10.57
CA ALA A 45 8.15 -1.37 -10.53
C ALA A 45 8.22 -0.65 -11.89
N GLU A 46 8.28 -1.39 -13.00
CA GLU A 46 8.29 -0.78 -14.34
C GLU A 46 6.99 -0.02 -14.61
N ALA A 47 5.86 -0.55 -14.13
CA ALA A 47 4.58 0.13 -14.23
C ALA A 47 4.54 1.39 -13.35
N ILE A 48 5.17 1.38 -12.18
CA ILE A 48 5.26 2.57 -11.32
C ILE A 48 6.12 3.66 -11.96
N ARG A 49 7.19 3.29 -12.67
CA ARG A 49 8.07 4.25 -13.34
C ARG A 49 7.31 5.10 -14.37
N THR A 50 6.32 4.52 -15.05
CA THR A 50 5.51 5.23 -16.04
C THR A 50 4.41 6.09 -15.45
N LEU A 51 4.13 5.97 -14.14
CA LEU A 51 3.09 6.76 -13.48
C LEU A 51 3.52 8.24 -13.30
N PRO A 52 2.57 9.18 -13.42
CA PRO A 52 2.80 10.56 -13.01
C PRO A 52 3.19 10.69 -11.53
N PRO A 53 3.89 11.76 -11.12
CA PRO A 53 4.31 11.96 -9.73
C PRO A 53 3.16 11.84 -8.71
N ALA A 54 2.01 12.43 -8.99
CA ALA A 54 0.83 12.35 -8.11
C ALA A 54 0.33 10.91 -7.93
N ALA A 55 0.33 10.11 -9.01
CA ALA A 55 -0.05 8.70 -8.94
C ALA A 55 0.99 7.85 -8.19
N ARG A 56 2.28 8.20 -8.27
CA ARG A 56 3.33 7.56 -7.46
C ARG A 56 3.17 7.88 -5.97
N ALA A 57 2.83 9.12 -5.60
CA ALA A 57 2.55 9.49 -4.21
C ALA A 57 1.34 8.72 -3.65
N ALA A 58 0.24 8.68 -4.42
CA ALA A 58 -0.95 7.89 -4.08
C ALA A 58 -0.59 6.40 -3.90
N PHE A 59 0.19 5.83 -4.83
CA PHE A 59 0.64 4.45 -4.75
C PHE A 59 1.45 4.18 -3.49
N ARG A 60 2.44 5.03 -3.18
CA ARG A 60 3.27 4.88 -1.98
C ARG A 60 2.42 4.88 -0.70
N TYR A 61 1.48 5.82 -0.59
CA TYR A 61 0.58 5.91 0.56
C TYR A 61 -0.25 4.65 0.75
N ILE A 62 -0.85 4.13 -0.34
CA ILE A 62 -1.62 2.88 -0.30
C ILE A 62 -0.72 1.70 0.12
N TRP A 63 0.46 1.58 -0.50
CA TRP A 63 1.38 0.48 -0.24
C TRP A 63 1.87 0.46 1.22
N GLU A 64 2.30 1.61 1.77
CA GLU A 64 2.76 1.71 3.16
C GLU A 64 1.64 1.32 4.15
N ARG A 65 0.41 1.73 3.85
CA ARG A 65 -0.76 1.40 4.66
C ARG A 65 -1.09 -0.10 4.63
N GLU A 66 -1.14 -0.71 3.45
CA GLU A 66 -1.40 -2.15 3.32
C GLU A 66 -0.28 -2.98 3.97
N GLN A 67 0.97 -2.53 3.84
CA GLN A 67 2.10 -3.22 4.45
C GLN A 67 2.05 -3.17 5.97
N ARG A 68 1.72 -2.02 6.56
CA ARG A 68 1.50 -1.90 8.00
C ARG A 68 0.36 -2.80 8.47
N ARG A 69 -0.75 -2.85 7.72
CA ARG A 69 -1.89 -3.71 8.05
C ARG A 69 -1.51 -5.20 8.04
N TYR A 70 -0.72 -5.62 7.06
CA TYR A 70 -0.19 -6.97 7.00
C TYR A 70 0.74 -7.27 8.18
N GLU A 71 1.64 -6.36 8.53
CA GLU A 71 2.54 -6.50 9.67
C GLU A 71 1.78 -6.61 11.00
N GLU A 72 0.78 -5.75 11.23
CA GLU A 72 -0.09 -5.80 12.40
C GLU A 72 -0.87 -7.12 12.48
N TYR A 73 -1.41 -7.59 11.35
CA TYR A 73 -2.09 -8.90 11.28
C TYR A 73 -1.16 -10.06 11.60
N MET A 74 0.07 -10.05 11.08
CA MET A 74 1.08 -11.07 11.36
C MET A 74 1.50 -11.06 12.83
N LEU A 75 1.68 -9.88 13.42
CA LEU A 75 1.98 -9.72 14.85
C LEU A 75 0.87 -10.30 15.72
N ASN A 76 -0.39 -9.95 15.45
CA ASN A 76 -1.54 -10.43 16.23
C ASN A 76 -1.73 -11.94 16.13
N ASN A 77 -1.55 -12.54 14.95
CA ASN A 77 -1.62 -13.99 14.79
C ASN A 77 -0.45 -14.72 15.43
N ARG A 78 0.75 -14.14 15.40
CA ARG A 78 1.92 -14.70 16.09
C ARG A 78 1.73 -14.67 17.60
N SER A 79 1.16 -13.60 18.14
CA SER A 79 0.82 -13.48 19.56
C SER A 79 -0.31 -14.43 19.99
N ALA A 80 -1.22 -14.79 19.08
CA ALA A 80 -2.29 -15.76 19.35
C ALA A 80 -1.84 -17.23 19.28
N ALA A 81 -0.66 -17.50 18.71
CA ALA A 81 -0.09 -18.84 18.57
C ALA A 81 0.89 -19.23 19.71
N ASN A 82 1.13 -18.32 20.67
CA ASN A 82 1.92 -18.53 21.88
C ASN A 82 1.01 -18.51 23.12
#